data_AF-A0A8S9DPL2-F1
#
_entry.id   AF-A0A8S9DPL2-F1
#
_cell.length_a   1.000
_cell.length_b   1.000
_cell.length_c   1.000
_cell.angle_alpha   90.00
_cell.angle_beta   90.00
_cell.angle_gamma   90.00
#
_symmetry.space_group_name_H-M   'P 1'
#
loop_
_entity.id
_entity.type
_entity.pdbx_description
1 polymer ?
#
loop_
_entity_poly.entity_id
_entity_poly.type
_entity_poly.pdbx_seq_one_letter_code
_entity_poly.pdbx_strand_id
1 'polypeptide(L)'
;MDDIEILRNLVEKQKIAMTSIKGAASEINIISINAAIESAHAASGIRTMMENVLDGMMTTICRMLTKVLDAGALSMEVGDFDQFAKWVGVDDIFVTDADGVTVGSNTAAAYGWRFPDDPKAQAFVFRSLIGQKDGVVTQPIKARDLDSTMYKYVGVSRTDQPGIVQIGFRAESITRYQTEIGAVFGILANEIKNLGTKVTGATKQVMEVTIEFEKAICDKNN
;
A
#
# COMPACT_ATOMS: atom_id res chain seq x y z
N MET A 1 -17.48 -65.27 9.82
CA MET A 1 -18.61 -64.37 9.50
C MET A 1 -18.47 -63.05 10.27
N ASP A 2 -18.10 -63.11 11.56
CA ASP A 2 -17.90 -61.94 12.43
C ASP A 2 -16.80 -60.96 11.95
N ASP A 3 -15.63 -61.46 11.52
CA ASP A 3 -14.51 -60.61 11.10
C ASP A 3 -14.76 -59.77 9.83
N ILE A 4 -15.55 -60.29 8.88
CA ILE A 4 -15.89 -59.58 7.63
C ILE A 4 -16.86 -58.42 7.90
N GLU A 5 -17.78 -58.62 8.84
CA GLU A 5 -18.74 -57.59 9.26
C GLU A 5 -18.02 -56.45 10.02
N ILE A 6 -17.05 -56.81 10.87
CA ILE A 6 -16.16 -55.83 11.54
C ILE A 6 -15.38 -55.01 10.49
N LEU A 7 -14.79 -55.65 9.48
CA LEU A 7 -14.05 -54.96 8.42
C LEU A 7 -14.93 -54.01 7.61
N ARG A 8 -16.16 -54.41 7.25
CA ARG A 8 -17.14 -53.54 6.58
C ARG A 8 -17.49 -52.32 7.43
N ASN A 9 -17.70 -52.50 8.72
CA ASN A 9 -17.99 -51.40 9.65
C ASN A 9 -16.81 -50.41 9.74
N LEU A 10 -15.57 -50.91 9.76
CA LEU A 10 -14.37 -50.07 9.76
C LEU A 10 -14.21 -49.27 8.46
N VAL A 11 -14.50 -49.87 7.31
CA VAL A 11 -14.50 -49.18 5.99
C VAL A 11 -15.54 -48.07 5.96
N GLU A 12 -16.75 -48.32 6.47
CA GLU A 12 -17.80 -47.30 6.51
C GLU A 12 -17.41 -46.13 7.42
N LYS A 13 -16.86 -46.43 8.61
CA LYS A 13 -16.30 -45.40 9.51
C LYS A 13 -15.19 -44.60 8.83
N GLN A 14 -14.32 -45.25 8.07
CA GLN A 14 -13.27 -44.57 7.31
C GLN A 14 -13.86 -43.62 6.27
N LYS A 15 -14.86 -44.05 5.47
CA LYS A 15 -15.55 -43.18 4.49
C LYS A 15 -16.19 -41.95 5.13
N ILE A 16 -16.83 -42.11 6.28
CA ILE A 16 -17.40 -41.00 7.05
C ILE A 16 -16.29 -40.01 7.44
N ALA A 17 -15.19 -40.51 8.01
CA ALA A 17 -14.05 -39.68 8.39
C ALA A 17 -13.45 -38.93 7.17
N MET A 18 -13.33 -39.60 6.02
CA MET A 18 -12.85 -38.97 4.78
C MET A 18 -13.77 -37.85 4.29
N THR A 19 -15.09 -38.02 4.44
CA THR A 19 -16.07 -36.98 4.10
C THR A 19 -15.92 -35.76 4.99
N SER A 20 -15.70 -35.98 6.30
CA SER A 20 -15.40 -34.89 7.24
C SER A 20 -14.09 -34.17 6.91
N ILE A 21 -13.02 -34.90 6.56
CA ILE A 21 -11.73 -34.30 6.16
C ILE A 21 -11.91 -33.47 4.87
N LYS A 22 -12.68 -33.97 3.89
CA LYS A 22 -13.01 -33.21 2.68
C LYS A 22 -13.76 -31.91 3.00
N GLY A 23 -14.69 -31.96 3.95
CA GLY A 23 -15.38 -30.78 4.48
C GLY A 23 -14.40 -29.76 5.05
N ALA A 24 -13.51 -30.20 5.95
CA ALA A 24 -12.46 -29.36 6.52
C ALA A 24 -11.52 -28.75 5.45
N ALA A 25 -11.16 -29.51 4.42
CA ALA A 25 -10.36 -29.00 3.30
C ALA A 25 -11.08 -27.89 2.52
N SER A 26 -12.40 -28.00 2.34
CA SER A 26 -13.22 -26.96 1.75
C SER A 26 -13.26 -25.70 2.62
N GLU A 27 -13.39 -25.85 3.93
CA GLU A 27 -13.33 -24.72 4.89
C GLU A 27 -11.98 -24.02 4.84
N ILE A 28 -10.87 -24.76 4.79
CA ILE A 28 -9.52 -24.22 4.64
C ILE A 28 -9.41 -23.35 3.37
N ASN A 29 -9.97 -23.81 2.25
CA ASN A 29 -9.97 -23.03 1.01
C ASN A 29 -10.78 -21.73 1.16
N ILE A 30 -11.94 -21.75 1.82
CA ILE A 30 -12.74 -20.54 2.08
C ILE A 30 -11.96 -19.57 2.98
N ILE A 31 -11.32 -20.07 4.04
CA ILE A 31 -10.47 -19.26 4.92
C ILE A 31 -9.35 -18.60 4.13
N SER A 32 -8.70 -19.32 3.21
CA SER A 32 -7.65 -18.76 2.35
C SER A 32 -8.15 -17.58 1.50
N ILE A 33 -9.37 -17.69 0.97
CA ILE A 33 -9.97 -16.65 0.13
C ILE A 33 -10.30 -15.43 1.00
N ASN A 34 -10.92 -15.64 2.17
CA ASN A 34 -11.25 -14.56 3.09
C ASN A 34 -9.98 -13.86 3.60
N ALA A 35 -8.92 -14.62 3.90
CA ALA A 35 -7.63 -14.07 4.28
C ALA A 35 -7.01 -13.24 3.15
N ALA A 36 -7.10 -13.69 1.90
CA ALA A 36 -6.62 -12.93 0.74
C ALA A 36 -7.41 -11.61 0.54
N ILE A 37 -8.73 -11.64 0.75
CA ILE A 37 -9.58 -10.45 0.66
C ILE A 37 -9.24 -9.45 1.76
N GLU A 38 -9.17 -9.90 3.02
CA GLU A 38 -8.85 -9.04 4.15
C GLU A 38 -7.44 -8.46 4.04
N SER A 39 -6.48 -9.26 3.54
CA SER A 39 -5.13 -8.80 3.20
C SER A 39 -5.15 -7.63 2.22
N ALA A 40 -5.89 -7.77 1.12
CA ALA A 40 -5.99 -6.72 0.11
C ALA A 40 -6.65 -5.46 0.67
N HIS A 41 -7.67 -5.64 1.52
CA HIS A 41 -8.37 -4.55 2.18
C HIS A 41 -7.48 -3.80 3.18
N ALA A 42 -6.80 -4.52 4.08
CA ALA A 42 -5.86 -3.96 5.04
C ALA A 42 -4.71 -3.21 4.36
N ALA A 43 -4.12 -3.78 3.30
CA ALA A 43 -3.08 -3.12 2.52
C ALA A 43 -3.58 -1.81 1.87
N SER A 44 -4.83 -1.79 1.38
CA SER A 44 -5.45 -0.58 0.85
C SER A 44 -5.71 0.46 1.94
N GLY A 45 -6.25 0.03 3.09
CA GLY A 45 -6.52 0.90 4.24
C GLY A 45 -5.25 1.58 4.76
N ILE A 46 -4.13 0.85 4.85
CA ILE A 46 -2.83 1.39 5.26
C ILE A 46 -2.35 2.46 4.27
N ARG A 47 -2.46 2.21 2.95
CA ARG A 47 -2.10 3.20 1.92
C ARG A 47 -2.91 4.48 2.09
N THR A 48 -4.23 4.38 2.19
CA THR A 48 -5.12 5.54 2.33
C THR A 48 -4.85 6.32 3.62
N MET A 49 -4.70 5.61 4.75
CA MET A 49 -4.41 6.27 6.04
C MET A 49 -3.08 7.04 5.99
N MET A 50 -2.08 6.44 5.36
CA MET A 50 -0.77 7.05 5.20
C MET A 50 -0.80 8.30 4.31
N GLU A 51 -1.49 8.23 3.17
CA GLU A 51 -1.71 9.39 2.30
C GLU A 51 -2.36 10.54 3.07
N ASN A 52 -3.40 10.25 3.86
CA ASN A 52 -4.10 11.25 4.67
C ASN A 52 -3.21 11.87 5.76
N VAL A 53 -2.39 11.05 6.45
CA VAL A 53 -1.46 11.54 7.48
C VAL A 53 -0.41 12.45 6.86
N LEU A 54 0.17 12.03 5.73
CA LEU A 54 1.17 12.83 5.02
C LEU A 54 0.55 14.11 4.46
N ASP A 55 -0.68 14.05 3.91
CA ASP A 55 -1.41 15.24 3.45
C ASP A 55 -1.56 16.28 4.57
N GLY A 56 -2.04 15.84 5.74
CA GLY A 56 -2.22 16.72 6.89
C GLY A 56 -0.90 17.30 7.41
N MET A 57 0.11 16.44 7.60
CA MET A 57 1.44 16.84 8.06
C MET A 57 2.09 17.84 7.12
N MET A 58 2.15 17.51 5.83
CA MET A 58 2.83 18.34 4.83
C MET A 58 2.08 19.66 4.59
N THR A 59 0.75 19.65 4.57
CA THR A 59 -0.04 20.88 4.50
C THR A 59 0.25 21.80 5.69
N THR A 60 0.38 21.21 6.88
CA THR A 60 0.69 21.95 8.10
C THR A 60 2.07 22.58 8.04
N ILE A 61 3.09 21.84 7.59
CA ILE A 61 4.44 22.35 7.38
C ILE A 61 4.45 23.49 6.35
N CYS A 62 3.75 23.33 5.22
CA CYS A 62 3.63 24.39 4.21
C CYS A 62 3.03 25.67 4.81
N ARG A 63 1.93 25.55 5.57
CA ARG A 63 1.29 26.70 6.24
C ARG A 63 2.18 27.34 7.31
N MET A 64 2.92 26.54 8.06
CA MET A 64 3.91 27.08 9.01
C MET A 64 4.98 27.88 8.27
N LEU A 65 5.48 27.35 7.16
CA LEU A 65 6.47 28.05 6.33
C LEU A 65 5.89 29.36 5.78
N THR A 66 4.65 29.39 5.28
CA THR A 66 4.06 30.66 4.82
C THR A 66 3.97 31.69 5.96
N LYS A 67 3.66 31.27 7.19
CA LYS A 67 3.63 32.18 8.35
C LYS A 67 5.00 32.69 8.76
N VAL A 68 6.05 31.87 8.62
CA VAL A 68 7.43 32.29 8.84
C VAL A 68 7.86 33.32 7.79
N LEU A 69 7.45 33.13 6.53
CA LEU A 69 7.69 34.08 5.45
C LEU A 69 6.94 35.40 5.67
N ASP A 70 5.66 35.35 6.06
CA ASP A 70 4.86 36.54 6.44
C ASP A 70 5.56 37.38 7.53
N ALA A 71 6.22 36.72 8.48
CA ALA A 71 6.92 37.37 9.58
C ALA A 71 8.31 37.92 9.19
N GLY A 72 8.80 37.65 7.98
CA GLY A 72 10.16 37.97 7.55
C GLY A 72 11.24 37.24 8.36
N ALA A 73 10.90 36.09 8.97
CA ALA A 73 11.75 35.39 9.91
C ALA A 73 12.69 34.35 9.26
N LEU A 74 12.65 34.22 7.93
CA LEU A 74 13.48 33.31 7.14
C LEU A 74 14.02 34.05 5.92
N SER A 75 15.32 33.97 5.68
CA SER A 75 15.91 34.54 4.47
C SER A 75 15.67 33.65 3.26
N MET A 76 15.79 34.21 2.05
CA MET A 76 15.63 33.46 0.80
C MET A 76 16.89 32.67 0.39
N GLU A 77 17.77 32.39 1.34
CA GLU A 77 19.04 31.70 1.11
C GLU A 77 18.88 30.17 1.20
N VAL A 78 19.66 29.45 0.38
CA VAL A 78 19.59 27.98 0.30
C VAL A 78 19.83 27.31 1.66
N GLY A 79 20.80 27.84 2.44
CA GLY A 79 21.19 27.25 3.72
C GLY A 79 20.10 27.31 4.78
N ASP A 80 19.29 28.38 4.79
CA ASP A 80 18.19 28.55 5.73
C ASP A 80 17.07 27.56 5.45
N PHE A 81 16.72 27.39 4.16
CA PHE A 81 15.73 26.38 3.75
C PHE A 81 16.23 24.95 3.96
N ASP A 82 17.51 24.67 3.75
CA ASP A 82 18.10 23.35 4.04
C ASP A 82 18.05 23.02 5.53
N GLN A 83 18.34 23.98 6.40
CA GLN A 83 18.19 23.81 7.84
C GLN A 83 16.72 23.58 8.23
N PHE A 84 15.79 24.38 7.68
CA PHE A 84 14.36 24.22 7.92
C PHE A 84 13.87 22.85 7.47
N ALA A 85 14.23 22.42 6.26
CA ALA A 85 13.86 21.12 5.69
C ALA A 85 14.28 19.96 6.60
N LYS A 86 15.50 20.00 7.13
CA LYS A 86 16.03 19.02 8.09
C LYS A 86 15.26 19.01 9.40
N TRP A 87 14.84 20.16 9.91
CA TRP A 87 14.08 20.25 11.16
C TRP A 87 12.67 19.68 11.04
N VAL A 88 11.99 19.95 9.92
CA VAL A 88 10.62 19.46 9.69
C VAL A 88 10.57 18.08 9.04
N GLY A 89 11.72 17.53 8.63
CA GLY A 89 11.85 16.19 8.06
C GLY A 89 11.30 16.07 6.64
N VAL A 90 11.57 17.05 5.77
CA VAL A 90 11.18 17.03 4.35
C VAL A 90 12.40 17.12 3.44
N ASP A 91 12.25 16.66 2.19
CA ASP A 91 13.38 16.51 1.27
C ASP A 91 13.52 17.71 0.33
N ASP A 92 12.41 18.25 -0.17
CA ASP A 92 12.40 19.39 -1.08
C ASP A 92 11.53 20.52 -0.53
N ILE A 93 11.96 21.75 -0.71
CA ILE A 93 11.15 22.96 -0.49
C ILE A 93 11.24 23.84 -1.72
N PHE A 94 10.09 24.35 -2.18
CA PHE A 94 9.98 25.33 -3.24
C PHE A 94 9.10 26.48 -2.78
N VAL A 95 9.65 27.68 -2.82
CA VAL A 95 8.92 28.94 -2.60
C VAL A 95 9.02 29.75 -3.87
N THR A 96 7.87 30.16 -4.41
CA THR A 96 7.83 30.90 -5.69
C THR A 96 7.40 32.35 -5.52
N ASP A 97 7.68 33.13 -6.56
CA ASP A 97 7.05 34.42 -6.82
C ASP A 97 5.69 34.27 -7.52
N ALA A 98 5.13 35.42 -7.96
CA ALA A 98 3.84 35.53 -8.61
C ALA A 98 3.79 34.91 -10.01
N ASP A 99 4.94 34.71 -10.67
CA ASP A 99 5.03 34.06 -11.98
C ASP A 99 5.22 32.53 -11.84
N GLY A 100 5.35 32.04 -10.60
CA GLY A 100 5.64 30.65 -10.29
C GLY A 100 7.12 30.29 -10.48
N VAL A 101 8.01 31.29 -10.46
CA VAL A 101 9.47 31.07 -10.47
C VAL A 101 9.95 30.85 -9.04
N THR A 102 10.74 29.81 -8.82
CA THR A 102 11.29 29.47 -7.51
C THR A 102 12.33 30.51 -7.10
N VAL A 103 12.05 31.20 -5.99
CA VAL A 103 12.90 32.23 -5.37
C VAL A 103 13.46 31.81 -4.01
N GLY A 104 13.00 30.69 -3.46
CA GLY A 104 13.50 30.08 -2.23
C GLY A 104 13.44 28.56 -2.30
N SER A 105 14.50 27.87 -1.92
CA SER A 105 14.56 26.41 -1.90
C SER A 105 15.72 25.91 -1.07
N ASN A 106 15.63 24.68 -0.54
CA ASN A 106 16.77 24.00 0.07
C ASN A 106 17.76 23.43 -0.96
N THR A 107 17.46 23.53 -2.26
CA THR A 107 18.32 23.05 -3.34
C THR A 107 18.68 24.19 -4.29
N ALA A 108 19.97 24.48 -4.45
CA ALA A 108 20.44 25.56 -5.32
C ALA A 108 19.97 25.42 -6.78
N ALA A 109 19.90 24.20 -7.30
CA ALA A 109 19.45 23.91 -8.66
C ALA A 109 17.96 24.25 -8.91
N ALA A 110 17.16 24.44 -7.85
CA ALA A 110 15.77 24.81 -7.98
C ALA A 110 15.57 26.32 -8.21
N TYR A 111 16.54 27.16 -7.86
CA TYR A 111 16.39 28.62 -8.02
C TYR A 111 16.25 29.00 -9.49
N GLY A 112 15.26 29.84 -9.79
CA GLY A 112 14.93 30.22 -11.16
C GLY A 112 14.14 29.18 -11.95
N TRP A 113 13.92 27.98 -11.40
CA TRP A 113 13.02 27.00 -12.02
C TRP A 113 11.58 27.49 -11.92
N ARG A 114 10.87 27.48 -13.06
CA ARG A 114 9.47 27.91 -13.15
C ARG A 114 8.54 26.71 -13.17
N PHE A 115 7.50 26.75 -12.34
CA PHE A 115 6.42 25.79 -12.41
C PHE A 115 5.80 25.78 -13.82
N PRO A 116 5.68 24.62 -14.47
CA PRO A 116 5.31 24.52 -15.88
C PRO A 116 3.85 24.90 -16.13
N ASP A 117 3.60 25.58 -17.26
CA ASP A 117 2.24 25.87 -17.77
C ASP A 117 1.64 24.71 -18.58
N ASP A 118 2.39 23.63 -18.84
CA ASP A 118 1.92 22.44 -19.56
C ASP A 118 1.00 21.58 -18.65
N PRO A 119 -0.29 21.39 -18.99
CA PRO A 119 -1.21 20.56 -18.22
C PRO A 119 -0.77 19.11 -18.03
N LYS A 120 0.16 18.61 -18.85
CA LYS A 120 0.70 17.24 -18.72
C LYS A 120 1.79 17.12 -17.66
N ALA A 121 2.42 18.23 -17.27
CA ALA A 121 3.51 18.20 -16.31
C ALA A 121 2.98 17.96 -14.89
N GLN A 122 3.67 17.13 -14.11
CA GLN A 122 3.29 16.82 -12.73
C GLN A 122 3.06 18.08 -11.88
N ALA A 123 3.87 19.12 -12.07
CA ALA A 123 3.84 20.33 -11.25
C ALA A 123 2.77 21.35 -11.67
N PHE A 124 2.10 21.18 -12.83
CA PHE A 124 1.13 22.14 -13.35
C PHE A 124 0.00 22.49 -12.37
N VAL A 125 -0.53 21.47 -11.69
CA VAL A 125 -1.68 21.63 -10.76
C VAL A 125 -1.41 22.66 -9.66
N PHE A 126 -0.15 22.85 -9.25
CA PHE A 126 0.21 23.79 -8.19
C PHE A 126 0.15 25.25 -8.65
N ARG A 127 0.19 25.53 -9.97
CA ARG A 127 0.01 26.90 -10.47
C ARG A 127 -1.35 27.48 -10.12
N SER A 128 -2.36 26.63 -9.92
CA SER A 128 -3.67 27.06 -9.44
C SER A 128 -3.65 27.76 -8.07
N LEU A 129 -2.57 27.59 -7.29
CA LEU A 129 -2.41 28.21 -5.98
C LEU A 129 -1.97 29.69 -6.06
N ILE A 130 -1.41 30.12 -7.18
CA ILE A 130 -0.94 31.50 -7.38
C ILE A 130 -2.16 32.43 -7.35
N GLY A 131 -2.16 33.39 -6.42
CA GLY A 131 -3.24 34.36 -6.24
C GLY A 131 -4.50 33.80 -5.55
N GLN A 132 -4.51 32.52 -5.17
CA GLN A 132 -5.56 31.99 -4.32
C GLN A 132 -5.35 32.34 -2.85
N LYS A 133 -6.46 32.47 -2.13
CA LYS A 133 -6.46 32.64 -0.68
C LYS A 133 -6.67 31.29 -0.02
N ASP A 134 -5.78 30.92 0.90
CA ASP A 134 -5.83 29.68 1.67
C ASP A 134 -5.87 28.40 0.81
N GLY A 135 -5.39 28.48 -0.44
CA GLY A 135 -5.37 27.37 -1.39
C GLY A 135 -4.46 26.24 -0.91
N VAL A 136 -4.89 25.00 -1.17
CA VAL A 136 -4.12 23.78 -0.87
C VAL A 136 -4.27 22.81 -2.02
N VAL A 137 -3.15 22.23 -2.47
CA VAL A 137 -3.11 21.13 -3.44
C VAL A 137 -2.24 20.02 -2.86
N THR A 138 -2.80 18.83 -2.77
CA THR A 138 -2.08 17.62 -2.41
C THR A 138 -2.00 16.69 -3.62
N GLN A 139 -0.87 15.98 -3.75
CA GLN A 139 -0.71 14.92 -4.74
C GLN A 139 -0.57 13.56 -4.06
N PRO A 140 -1.09 12.48 -4.67
CA PRO A 140 -0.77 11.13 -4.23
C PRO A 140 0.73 10.85 -4.41
N ILE A 141 1.26 9.87 -3.68
CA ILE A 141 2.62 9.38 -3.89
C ILE A 141 2.75 8.86 -5.33
N LYS A 142 3.68 9.42 -6.12
CA LYS A 142 3.97 8.97 -7.48
C LYS A 142 5.44 9.16 -7.84
N ALA A 143 5.87 8.43 -8.88
CA ALA A 143 7.19 8.64 -9.45
C ALA A 143 7.31 10.08 -9.97
N ARG A 144 8.41 10.74 -9.62
CA ARG A 144 8.72 12.10 -10.05
C ARG A 144 9.19 12.11 -11.50
N ASP A 145 8.72 13.09 -12.28
CA ASP A 145 9.04 13.22 -13.71
C ASP A 145 10.57 13.34 -13.98
N LEU A 146 11.34 13.87 -13.02
CA LEU A 146 12.77 14.14 -13.16
C LEU A 146 13.65 12.87 -13.13
N ASP A 147 13.39 11.98 -12.18
CA ASP A 147 14.30 10.88 -11.84
C ASP A 147 13.58 9.57 -11.50
N SER A 148 12.25 9.53 -11.63
CA SER A 148 11.40 8.38 -11.28
C SER A 148 11.40 7.99 -9.80
N THR A 149 12.00 8.80 -8.92
CA THR A 149 11.95 8.56 -7.47
C THR A 149 10.53 8.75 -6.96
N MET A 150 10.07 7.89 -6.05
CA MET A 150 8.73 8.01 -5.46
C MET A 150 8.67 9.23 -4.54
N TYR A 151 7.82 10.20 -4.87
CA TYR A 151 7.64 11.43 -4.10
C TYR A 151 6.16 11.70 -3.82
N LYS A 152 5.93 12.34 -2.69
CA LYS A 152 4.70 13.06 -2.39
C LYS A 152 4.99 14.54 -2.44
N TYR A 153 4.08 15.31 -3.05
CA TYR A 153 4.16 16.76 -3.09
C TYR A 153 2.87 17.37 -2.53
N VAL A 154 3.04 18.38 -1.69
CA VAL A 154 1.93 19.20 -1.17
C VAL A 154 2.33 20.65 -1.30
N GLY A 155 1.40 21.48 -1.75
CA GLY A 155 1.59 22.90 -1.94
C GLY A 155 0.42 23.70 -1.39
N VAL A 156 0.72 24.91 -0.93
CA VAL A 156 -0.26 25.88 -0.48
C VAL A 156 0.00 27.22 -1.13
N SER A 157 -1.03 28.06 -1.17
CA SER A 157 -0.88 29.46 -1.58
C SER A 157 0.02 30.19 -0.58
N ARG A 158 0.98 30.94 -1.10
CA ARG A 158 1.81 31.84 -0.31
C ARG A 158 0.95 33.01 0.21
N THR A 159 1.24 33.49 1.42
CA THR A 159 0.37 34.45 2.13
C THR A 159 0.91 35.88 2.18
N ASP A 160 2.22 36.06 2.08
CA ASP A 160 2.89 37.38 2.09
C ASP A 160 2.85 38.05 0.72
N GLN A 161 2.88 37.25 -0.34
CA GLN A 161 2.76 37.68 -1.73
C GLN A 161 2.19 36.56 -2.60
N PRO A 162 1.66 36.86 -3.81
CA PRO A 162 1.25 35.80 -4.74
C PRO A 162 2.41 34.87 -5.04
N GLY A 163 2.14 33.56 -4.97
CA GLY A 163 3.12 32.51 -5.20
C GLY A 163 2.70 31.20 -4.53
N ILE A 164 3.62 30.25 -4.53
CA ILE A 164 3.41 28.87 -4.06
C ILE A 164 4.43 28.59 -2.96
N VAL A 165 4.01 27.89 -1.92
CA VAL A 165 4.90 27.17 -1.02
C VAL A 165 4.61 25.68 -1.16
N GLN A 166 5.57 24.93 -1.68
CA GLN A 166 5.47 23.48 -1.89
C GLN A 166 6.59 22.77 -1.14
N ILE A 167 6.28 21.61 -0.59
CA ILE A 167 7.26 20.69 -0.05
C ILE A 167 7.14 19.31 -0.69
N GLY A 168 8.29 18.64 -0.82
CA GLY A 168 8.42 17.29 -1.32
C GLY A 168 8.91 16.35 -0.23
N PHE A 169 8.31 15.16 -0.19
CA PHE A 169 8.73 14.07 0.68
C PHE A 169 9.02 12.82 -0.15
N ARG A 170 10.23 12.29 -0.04
CA ARG A 170 10.68 11.08 -0.72
C ARG A 170 10.10 9.87 -0.02
N ALA A 171 9.21 9.18 -0.73
CA ALA A 171 8.39 8.12 -0.18
C ALA A 171 8.95 6.71 -0.44
N GLU A 172 10.17 6.52 -0.94
CA GLU A 172 10.71 5.19 -1.30
C GLU A 172 10.69 4.17 -0.16
N SER A 173 11.16 4.55 1.03
CA SER A 173 11.17 3.62 2.17
C SER A 173 9.74 3.28 2.60
N ILE A 174 8.85 4.26 2.52
CA ILE A 174 7.44 4.14 2.85
C ILE A 174 6.73 3.21 1.87
N THR A 175 6.93 3.39 0.56
CA THR A 175 6.33 2.55 -0.47
C THR A 175 6.85 1.12 -0.39
N ARG A 176 8.14 0.92 -0.08
CA ARG A 176 8.70 -0.40 0.18
C ARG A 176 7.97 -1.12 1.32
N TYR A 177 7.79 -0.47 2.47
CA TYR A 177 7.07 -1.07 3.59
C TYR A 177 5.61 -1.40 3.25
N GLN A 178 4.93 -0.56 2.46
CA GLN A 178 3.57 -0.86 1.98
C GLN A 178 3.51 -2.13 1.13
N THR A 179 4.48 -2.31 0.22
CA THR A 179 4.57 -3.51 -0.62
C THR A 179 4.85 -4.75 0.23
N GLU A 180 5.78 -4.65 1.19
CA GLU A 180 6.13 -5.75 2.08
C GLU A 180 4.93 -6.22 2.92
N ILE A 181 4.21 -5.29 3.56
CA ILE A 181 3.05 -5.62 4.39
C ILE A 181 1.97 -6.33 3.56
N GLY A 182 1.65 -5.81 2.36
CA GLY A 182 0.68 -6.45 1.47
C GLY A 182 1.13 -7.84 0.99
N ALA A 183 2.43 -8.05 0.79
CA ALA A 183 2.98 -9.32 0.33
C ALA A 183 2.94 -10.41 1.42
N VAL A 184 3.24 -10.07 2.68
CA VAL A 184 3.26 -11.05 3.79
C VAL A 184 1.93 -11.77 3.94
N PHE A 185 0.82 -11.03 3.91
CA PHE A 185 -0.51 -11.62 4.06
C PHE A 185 -0.95 -12.40 2.81
N GLY A 186 -0.53 -11.98 1.61
CA GLY A 186 -0.76 -12.72 0.37
C GLY A 186 -0.03 -14.07 0.35
N ILE A 187 1.20 -14.13 0.88
CA ILE A 187 1.96 -15.38 1.04
C ILE A 187 1.22 -16.35 1.96
N LEU A 188 0.73 -15.86 3.11
CA LEU A 188 -0.01 -16.69 4.06
C LEU A 188 -1.30 -17.26 3.44
N ALA A 189 -2.07 -16.44 2.73
CA ALA A 189 -3.28 -16.90 2.04
C ALA A 189 -2.97 -17.99 1.01
N ASN A 190 -1.89 -17.83 0.23
CA ASN A 190 -1.44 -18.85 -0.71
C ASN A 190 -1.02 -20.15 -0.01
N GLU A 191 -0.33 -20.07 1.14
CA GLU A 191 0.08 -21.28 1.87
C GLU A 191 -1.12 -22.04 2.43
N ILE A 192 -2.13 -21.34 2.95
CA ILE A 192 -3.39 -21.95 3.42
C ILE A 192 -4.12 -22.63 2.25
N LYS A 193 -4.20 -21.98 1.09
CA LYS A 193 -4.80 -22.57 -0.13
C LYS A 193 -4.06 -23.83 -0.59
N ASN A 194 -2.72 -23.79 -0.56
CA ASN A 194 -1.89 -24.94 -0.90
C ASN A 194 -2.14 -26.10 0.06
N LEU A 195 -2.27 -25.82 1.36
CA LEU A 195 -2.62 -26.82 2.37
C LEU A 195 -3.99 -27.45 2.08
N GLY A 196 -5.03 -26.64 1.82
CA GLY A 196 -6.36 -27.15 1.48
C GLY A 196 -6.36 -28.03 0.23
N THR A 197 -5.56 -27.66 -0.78
CA THR A 197 -5.38 -28.44 -2.01
C THR A 197 -4.67 -29.78 -1.73
N LYS A 198 -3.61 -29.78 -0.92
CA LYS A 198 -2.89 -31.00 -0.51
C LYS A 198 -3.79 -31.94 0.28
N VAL A 199 -4.56 -31.42 1.24
CA VAL A 199 -5.51 -32.23 2.03
C VAL A 199 -6.59 -32.83 1.12
N THR A 200 -7.13 -32.06 0.18
CA THR A 200 -8.12 -32.56 -0.80
C THR A 200 -7.54 -33.68 -1.65
N GLY A 201 -6.30 -33.53 -2.14
CA GLY A 201 -5.61 -34.54 -2.93
C GLY A 201 -5.36 -35.84 -2.16
N ALA A 202 -4.81 -35.74 -0.94
CA ALA A 202 -4.60 -36.90 -0.07
C ALA A 202 -5.91 -37.59 0.28
N THR A 203 -6.96 -36.81 0.53
CA THR A 203 -8.30 -37.33 0.83
C THR A 203 -8.85 -38.15 -0.33
N LYS A 204 -8.67 -37.67 -1.56
CA LYS A 204 -9.08 -38.38 -2.77
C LYS A 204 -8.35 -39.72 -2.92
N GLN A 205 -7.03 -39.73 -2.74
CA GLN A 205 -6.22 -40.95 -2.84
C GLN A 205 -6.63 -42.00 -1.80
N VAL A 206 -6.83 -41.61 -0.54
CA VAL A 206 -7.27 -42.54 0.50
C VAL A 206 -8.68 -43.07 0.22
N MET A 207 -9.57 -42.24 -0.34
CA MET A 207 -10.92 -42.65 -0.71
C MET A 207 -10.92 -43.67 -1.86
N GLU A 208 -10.06 -43.48 -2.86
CA GLU A 208 -9.85 -44.45 -3.95
C GLU A 208 -9.41 -45.81 -3.39
N VAL A 209 -8.38 -45.83 -2.53
CA VAL A 209 -7.91 -47.06 -1.86
C VAL A 209 -9.00 -47.70 -0.98
N THR A 210 -9.80 -46.88 -0.27
CA THR A 210 -10.90 -47.38 0.57
C THR A 210 -11.98 -48.07 -0.26
N ILE A 211 -12.30 -47.54 -1.45
CA ILE A 211 -13.25 -48.14 -2.39
C ILE A 211 -12.70 -49.46 -2.97
N GLU A 212 -11.41 -49.50 -3.31
CA GLU A 212 -10.77 -50.74 -3.76
C GLU A 212 -10.77 -51.82 -2.67
N PHE A 213 -10.48 -51.43 -1.42
CA PHE A 213 -10.50 -52.34 -0.29
C PHE A 213 -11.91 -52.89 0.00
N GLU A 214 -12.94 -52.06 -0.10
CA GLU A 214 -14.34 -52.49 0.03
C GLU A 214 -14.73 -53.54 -1.04
N LYS A 215 -14.35 -53.30 -2.30
CA LYS A 215 -14.59 -54.26 -3.39
C LYS A 215 -13.91 -55.60 -3.10
N ALA A 216 -12.65 -55.58 -2.68
CA ALA A 216 -11.91 -56.80 -2.35
C ALA A 216 -12.53 -57.59 -1.17
N ILE A 217 -13.14 -56.91 -0.19
CA ILE A 217 -13.90 -57.57 0.89
C ILE A 217 -15.18 -58.22 0.34
N CYS A 218 -15.89 -57.55 -0.57
CA CYS A 218 -17.11 -58.09 -1.17
C CYS A 218 -16.83 -59.31 -2.07
N ASP A 219 -15.74 -59.29 -2.82
CA ASP A 219 -15.36 -60.40 -3.72
C ASP A 219 -14.96 -61.69 -2.97
N LYS A 220 -14.47 -61.58 -1.73
CA LYS A 220 -14.14 -62.73 -0.86
C LYS A 220 -15.34 -63.41 -0.19
N ASN A 221 -16.53 -62.82 -0.31
CA ASN A 221 -17.76 -63.28 0.34
C ASN A 221 -18.74 -63.97 -0.64
N ASN A 222 -18.34 -64.09 -1.92
CA ASN A 222 -18.95 -64.90 -2.98
C ASN A 222 -18.08 -66.14 -3.24
#